data_AF-A0A5B8XYE8-F1
#
_entry.id   AF-A0A5B8XYE8-F1
#
_cell.length_a   1.000
_cell.length_b   1.000
_cell.length_c   1.000
_cell.angle_alpha   90.00
_cell.angle_beta   90.00
_cell.angle_gamma   90.00
#
_symmetry.space_group_name_H-M   'P 1'
#
loop_
_entity.id
_entity.type
_entity.pdbx_description
1 polymer ?
#
loop_
_entity_poly.entity_id
_entity_poly.type
_entity_poly.pdbx_seq_one_letter_code
_entity_poly.pdbx_strand_id
1 'polypeptide(L)'
;MKVTFSADREGIQAGKAQTRYLRLSVQTGSSKGKQRPPLSVVFVVDTSRSMEGENLERVKAALVQTLSRLRIDDEFGIIAFSTTPVWIAKLQEVGLKGINSAIAEIKGLQAHGYTCLTSAWTEACSQIMTSWNQIKRVVIISDGLVGAPKELERLEACRSGGPKGVVTSTISLNQIGDGLAELLEASVDVGTENLRAELELPDHVHAELLSSFPASRYPKNPTLVLGDPWAKEKIELLFRLDVPAMEIGQEVEIKVRVASSNSQTIATLSLRAEDAEPEVTCMDTLAGALFIEALELREKAQWLETKKRYAQAQTILMDFVTRVAELPYDPRLMQIQILVEQDARYYGRPEDERFDPERTVVSILTGTRARLYSKTNS
;
A
#
# COMPACT_ATOMS: atom_id res chain seq x y z
N MET A 1 -7.34 4.70 -20.94
CA MET A 1 -7.61 4.35 -19.53
C MET A 1 -8.70 3.29 -19.52
N LYS A 2 -8.57 2.26 -18.69
CA LYS A 2 -9.61 1.25 -18.47
C LYS A 2 -10.06 1.35 -17.00
N VAL A 3 -11.36 1.48 -16.79
CA VAL A 3 -11.95 1.56 -15.46
C VAL A 3 -12.86 0.35 -15.28
N THR A 4 -12.65 -0.40 -14.22
CA THR A 4 -13.53 -1.50 -13.80
C THR A 4 -14.07 -1.17 -12.41
N PHE A 5 -15.38 -1.29 -12.25
CA PHE A 5 -16.05 -1.01 -10.98
C PHE A 5 -16.99 -2.19 -10.67
N SER A 6 -16.83 -2.81 -9.50
CA SER A 6 -17.53 -4.04 -9.14
C SER A 6 -17.82 -4.11 -7.63
N ALA A 7 -18.91 -4.78 -7.26
CA ALA A 7 -19.23 -5.14 -5.88
C ALA A 7 -18.80 -6.57 -5.53
N ASP A 8 -18.75 -6.84 -4.22
CA ASP A 8 -18.60 -8.17 -3.64
C ASP A 8 -19.72 -9.14 -4.02
N ARG A 9 -20.93 -8.62 -4.23
CA ARG A 9 -22.14 -9.38 -4.60
C ARG A 9 -22.95 -8.62 -5.65
N GLU A 10 -23.80 -9.32 -6.40
CA GLU A 10 -24.67 -8.72 -7.42
C GLU A 10 -25.83 -7.90 -6.83
N GLY A 11 -26.09 -8.01 -5.52
CA GLY A 11 -27.20 -7.32 -4.88
C GLY A 11 -27.09 -7.10 -3.38
N ILE A 12 -28.20 -6.68 -2.80
CA ILE A 12 -28.41 -6.34 -1.39
C ILE A 12 -29.51 -7.25 -0.85
N GLN A 13 -29.36 -7.79 0.37
CA GLN A 13 -30.46 -8.53 1.00
C GLN A 13 -31.51 -7.54 1.54
N ALA A 14 -32.76 -7.68 1.14
CA ALA A 14 -33.85 -6.82 1.60
C ALA A 14 -34.10 -6.98 3.12
N GLY A 15 -34.62 -5.93 3.74
CA GLY A 15 -35.04 -5.93 5.15
C GLY A 15 -33.91 -5.89 6.19
N LYS A 16 -32.64 -5.87 5.77
CA LYS A 16 -31.49 -5.79 6.68
C LYS A 16 -30.48 -4.74 6.24
N ALA A 17 -30.01 -3.96 7.21
CA ALA A 17 -28.83 -3.14 7.01
C ALA A 17 -27.61 -4.05 6.88
N GLN A 18 -26.68 -3.70 5.99
CA GLN A 18 -25.53 -4.55 5.71
C GLN A 18 -24.35 -3.78 5.15
N THR A 19 -23.19 -4.38 5.36
CA THR A 19 -21.92 -3.91 4.81
C THR A 19 -21.73 -4.50 3.41
N ARG A 20 -21.27 -3.68 2.48
CA ARG A 20 -20.86 -4.08 1.12
C ARG A 20 -19.47 -3.58 0.80
N TYR A 21 -18.82 -4.21 -0.17
CA TYR A 21 -17.48 -3.82 -0.59
C TYR A 21 -17.44 -3.54 -2.08
N LEU A 22 -16.88 -2.40 -2.46
CA LEU A 22 -16.67 -2.04 -3.86
C LEU A 22 -15.20 -1.97 -4.20
N ARG A 23 -14.88 -2.46 -5.38
CA ARG A 23 -13.57 -2.32 -5.99
C ARG A 23 -13.66 -1.39 -7.18
N LEU A 24 -12.84 -0.35 -7.15
CA LEU A 24 -12.50 0.44 -8.32
C LEU A 24 -11.09 0.05 -8.77
N SER A 25 -10.97 -0.48 -9.98
CA SER A 25 -9.70 -0.68 -10.64
C SER A 25 -9.55 0.33 -11.76
N VAL A 26 -8.51 1.15 -11.70
CA VAL A 26 -8.13 2.06 -12.77
C VAL A 26 -6.82 1.59 -13.35
N GLN A 27 -6.83 1.22 -14.62
CA GLN A 27 -5.63 0.90 -15.38
C GLN A 27 -5.32 2.03 -16.36
N THR A 28 -4.16 2.65 -16.21
CA THR A 28 -3.72 3.70 -17.13
C THR A 28 -3.33 3.11 -18.49
N GLY A 29 -3.44 3.93 -19.53
CA GLY A 29 -2.91 3.56 -20.84
C GLY A 29 -1.39 3.64 -20.86
N SER A 30 -0.78 3.10 -21.92
CA SER A 30 0.60 3.44 -22.28
C SER A 30 0.58 4.65 -23.21
N SER A 31 1.31 5.70 -22.87
CA SER A 31 1.56 6.84 -23.75
C SER A 31 2.70 6.47 -24.72
N LYS A 32 2.44 5.53 -25.64
CA LYS A 32 3.44 5.18 -26.66
C LYS A 32 3.78 6.40 -27.53
N GLY A 33 4.88 7.07 -27.21
CA GLY A 33 5.80 7.60 -28.21
C GLY A 33 5.63 9.03 -28.71
N LYS A 34 4.93 9.95 -28.04
CA LYS A 34 5.12 11.40 -28.27
C LYS A 34 4.47 12.23 -27.16
N GLN A 35 5.31 12.95 -26.41
CA GLN A 35 4.94 13.97 -25.41
C GLN A 35 4.27 13.45 -24.13
N ARG A 36 5.06 12.78 -23.28
CA ARG A 36 4.84 12.94 -21.83
C ARG A 36 5.55 14.20 -21.34
N PRO A 37 5.01 14.93 -20.37
CA PRO A 37 5.68 16.09 -19.79
C PRO A 37 7.00 15.71 -19.09
N PRO A 38 7.87 16.70 -18.88
CA PRO A 38 9.05 16.58 -18.04
C PRO A 38 8.73 16.00 -16.65
N LEU A 39 9.48 14.99 -16.24
CA LEU A 39 9.36 14.31 -14.96
C LEU A 39 10.56 14.64 -14.09
N SER A 40 10.31 14.90 -12.81
CA SER A 40 11.36 14.82 -11.78
C SER A 40 11.11 13.61 -10.91
N VAL A 41 12.10 12.73 -10.81
CA VAL A 41 11.99 11.47 -10.09
C VAL A 41 13.13 11.29 -9.08
N VAL A 42 12.82 10.85 -7.86
CA VAL A 42 13.82 10.42 -6.88
C VAL A 42 13.60 8.95 -6.54
N PHE A 43 14.62 8.13 -6.79
CA PHE A 43 14.64 6.73 -6.38
C PHE A 43 15.18 6.61 -4.96
N VAL A 44 14.38 6.04 -4.06
CA VAL A 44 14.71 5.77 -2.65
C VAL A 44 14.98 4.28 -2.52
N VAL A 45 16.25 3.92 -2.43
CA VAL A 45 16.74 2.55 -2.59
C VAL A 45 17.12 1.95 -1.24
N ASP A 46 16.43 0.89 -0.85
CA ASP A 46 16.78 0.13 0.35
C ASP A 46 18.12 -0.58 0.14
N THR A 47 19.05 -0.35 1.04
CA THR A 47 20.34 -1.03 1.12
C THR A 47 20.55 -1.62 2.51
N SER A 48 19.46 -1.97 3.21
CA SER A 48 19.51 -2.71 4.47
C SER A 48 20.09 -4.10 4.26
N ARG A 49 20.46 -4.77 5.34
CA ARG A 49 21.09 -6.09 5.28
C ARG A 49 20.26 -7.16 4.56
N SER A 50 18.93 -7.07 4.58
CA SER A 50 18.06 -8.04 3.89
C SER A 50 18.11 -7.92 2.36
N MET A 51 18.61 -6.80 1.84
CA MET A 51 18.86 -6.59 0.42
C MET A 51 20.15 -7.26 -0.08
N GLU A 52 20.96 -7.85 0.82
CA GLU A 52 22.23 -8.49 0.46
C GLU A 52 22.07 -9.58 -0.61
N GLY A 53 23.04 -9.67 -1.53
CA GLY A 53 23.04 -10.66 -2.60
C GLY A 53 22.14 -10.27 -3.78
N GLU A 54 21.31 -11.20 -4.23
CA GLU A 54 20.58 -11.11 -5.50
C GLU A 54 19.58 -9.93 -5.53
N ASN A 55 18.97 -9.59 -4.39
CA ASN A 55 18.01 -8.49 -4.30
C ASN A 55 18.66 -7.14 -4.69
N LEU A 56 19.78 -6.79 -4.08
CA LEU A 56 20.48 -5.55 -4.40
C LEU A 56 21.04 -5.56 -5.82
N GLU A 57 21.55 -6.69 -6.32
CA GLU A 57 22.05 -6.78 -7.69
C GLU A 57 20.93 -6.61 -8.74
N ARG A 58 19.74 -7.17 -8.49
CA ARG A 58 18.55 -6.93 -9.32
C ARG A 58 18.15 -5.47 -9.32
N VAL A 59 18.16 -4.81 -8.15
CA VAL A 59 17.85 -3.37 -8.04
C VAL A 59 18.86 -2.51 -8.79
N LYS A 60 20.16 -2.78 -8.64
CA LYS A 60 21.22 -2.07 -9.39
C LYS A 60 21.01 -2.18 -10.90
N ALA A 61 20.80 -3.41 -11.40
CA ALA A 61 20.58 -3.65 -12.82
C ALA A 61 19.36 -2.89 -13.35
N ALA A 62 18.23 -2.96 -12.62
CA ALA A 62 17.00 -2.29 -12.99
C ALA A 62 17.11 -0.76 -12.95
N LEU A 63 17.81 -0.19 -11.96
CA LEU A 63 18.07 1.25 -11.90
C LEU A 63 18.93 1.74 -13.07
N VAL A 64 20.02 1.03 -13.39
CA VAL A 64 20.89 1.36 -14.53
C VAL A 64 20.10 1.36 -15.84
N GLN A 65 19.25 0.35 -16.03
CA GLN A 65 18.36 0.27 -17.19
C GLN A 65 17.36 1.43 -17.21
N THR A 66 16.75 1.76 -16.07
CA THR A 66 15.76 2.84 -15.94
C THR A 66 16.36 4.21 -16.25
N LEU A 67 17.58 4.49 -15.79
CA LEU A 67 18.28 5.75 -16.10
C LEU A 67 18.46 5.97 -17.61
N SER A 68 18.59 4.89 -18.40
CA SER A 68 18.69 4.99 -19.86
C SER A 68 17.38 5.36 -20.56
N ARG A 69 16.24 5.31 -19.84
CA ARG A 69 14.90 5.68 -20.34
C ARG A 69 14.53 7.13 -20.05
N LEU A 70 15.27 7.80 -19.17
CA LEU A 70 15.03 9.20 -18.85
C LEU A 70 15.32 10.08 -20.07
N ARG A 71 14.54 11.16 -20.20
CA ARG A 71 14.65 12.13 -21.28
C ARG A 71 15.47 13.32 -20.84
N ILE A 72 15.98 14.09 -21.81
CA ILE A 72 16.83 15.25 -21.57
C ILE A 72 16.14 16.35 -20.74
N ASP A 73 14.80 16.41 -20.78
CA ASP A 73 13.97 17.35 -20.02
C ASP A 73 13.58 16.84 -18.62
N ASP A 74 13.94 15.61 -18.26
CA ASP A 74 13.71 15.07 -16.93
C ASP A 74 14.80 15.49 -15.93
N GLU A 75 14.46 15.42 -14.64
CA GLU A 75 15.43 15.42 -13.54
C GLU A 75 15.37 14.09 -12.79
N PHE A 76 16.51 13.66 -12.26
CA PHE A 76 16.59 12.46 -11.45
C PHE A 76 17.45 12.65 -10.20
N GLY A 77 17.07 11.95 -9.14
CA GLY A 77 17.86 11.79 -7.92
C GLY A 77 17.83 10.33 -7.45
N ILE A 78 18.84 9.93 -6.70
CA ILE A 78 18.98 8.59 -6.13
C ILE A 78 19.51 8.74 -4.71
N ILE A 79 18.75 8.23 -3.75
CA ILE A 79 19.11 8.17 -2.35
C ILE A 79 19.07 6.71 -1.91
N ALA A 80 20.21 6.19 -1.45
CA ALA A 80 20.28 4.89 -0.81
C ALA A 80 19.99 5.05 0.68
N PHE A 81 19.34 4.08 1.30
CA PHE A 81 19.08 4.14 2.72
C PHE A 81 19.23 2.78 3.38
N SER A 82 19.81 2.82 4.57
CA SER A 82 19.72 1.75 5.54
C SER A 82 19.39 2.37 6.90
N THR A 83 20.36 2.45 7.81
CA THR A 83 20.22 3.19 9.07
C THR A 83 20.16 4.70 8.84
N THR A 84 20.84 5.18 7.80
CA THR A 84 20.93 6.59 7.43
C THR A 84 20.81 6.75 5.92
N PRO A 85 20.22 7.85 5.42
CA PRO A 85 20.16 8.12 4.00
C PRO A 85 21.49 8.64 3.45
N VAL A 86 21.82 8.25 2.21
CA VAL A 86 23.02 8.66 1.48
C VAL A 86 22.64 9.00 0.04
N TRP A 87 22.93 10.22 -0.40
CA TRP A 87 22.74 10.61 -1.79
C TRP A 87 23.81 9.97 -2.69
N ILE A 88 23.34 9.12 -3.58
CA ILE A 88 24.12 8.54 -4.70
C ILE A 88 24.16 9.54 -5.86
N ALA A 89 23.04 10.23 -6.06
CA ALA A 89 22.91 11.32 -7.01
C ALA A 89 21.88 12.32 -6.46
N LYS A 90 22.29 13.55 -6.14
CA LYS A 90 21.33 14.61 -5.86
C LYS A 90 20.48 14.89 -7.10
N LEU A 91 19.26 15.40 -6.89
CA LEU A 91 18.35 15.82 -7.96
C LEU A 91 19.10 16.73 -8.94
N GLN A 92 19.15 16.30 -10.19
CA GLN A 92 19.86 16.96 -11.27
C GLN A 92 19.18 16.67 -12.60
N GLU A 93 19.38 17.55 -13.58
CA GLU A 93 18.99 17.31 -14.97
C GLU A 93 19.64 16.05 -15.54
N VAL A 94 18.94 15.41 -16.47
CA VAL A 94 19.50 14.32 -17.24
C VAL A 94 20.62 14.81 -18.15
N GLY A 95 21.83 14.33 -17.90
CA GLY A 95 22.99 14.59 -18.74
C GLY A 95 23.98 13.43 -18.70
N LEU A 96 24.74 13.24 -19.77
CA LEU A 96 25.68 12.10 -19.92
C LEU A 96 26.63 11.97 -18.73
N LYS A 97 27.17 13.09 -18.23
CA LYS A 97 28.09 13.09 -17.08
C LYS A 97 27.38 12.68 -15.79
N GLY A 98 26.19 13.21 -15.54
CA GLY A 98 25.38 12.91 -14.35
C GLY A 98 24.96 11.43 -14.32
N ILE A 99 24.43 10.93 -15.44
CA ILE A 99 24.05 9.52 -15.58
C ILE A 99 25.25 8.60 -15.37
N ASN A 100 26.38 8.85 -16.04
CA ASN A 100 27.55 7.98 -15.91
C ASN A 100 28.12 7.95 -14.48
N SER A 101 28.11 9.10 -13.79
CA SER A 101 28.51 9.18 -12.38
C SER A 101 27.55 8.38 -11.48
N ALA A 102 26.24 8.56 -11.68
CA ALA A 102 25.23 7.82 -10.92
C ALA A 102 25.33 6.31 -11.14
N ILE A 103 25.54 5.86 -12.38
CA ILE A 103 25.73 4.43 -12.70
C ILE A 103 26.97 3.86 -11.99
N ALA A 104 28.06 4.61 -11.89
CA ALA A 104 29.26 4.16 -11.18
C ALA A 104 28.98 3.99 -9.67
N GLU A 105 28.31 4.95 -9.05
CA GLU A 105 27.93 4.92 -7.63
C GLU A 105 26.91 3.80 -7.34
N ILE A 106 25.91 3.59 -8.20
CA ILE A 106 24.92 2.49 -8.09
C ILE A 106 25.62 1.13 -8.05
N LYS A 107 26.60 0.90 -8.93
CA LYS A 107 27.35 -0.36 -8.96
C LYS A 107 28.10 -0.61 -7.64
N GLY A 108 28.53 0.45 -6.98
CA GLY A 108 29.21 0.42 -5.68
C GLY A 108 28.32 0.22 -4.46
N LEU A 109 26.99 0.22 -4.61
CA LEU A 109 26.08 0.03 -3.47
C LEU A 109 26.33 -1.30 -2.75
N GLN A 110 26.29 -1.26 -1.43
CA GLN A 110 26.47 -2.42 -0.56
C GLN A 110 25.34 -2.47 0.47
N ALA A 111 24.86 -3.67 0.75
CA ALA A 111 23.87 -3.90 1.79
C ALA A 111 24.53 -3.78 3.17
N HIS A 112 23.95 -2.97 4.06
CA HIS A 112 24.43 -2.79 5.43
C HIS A 112 23.33 -2.23 6.34
N GLY A 113 23.51 -2.33 7.66
CA GLY A 113 22.64 -1.63 8.63
C GLY A 113 21.18 -2.12 8.69
N TYR A 114 20.34 -1.28 9.29
CA TYR A 114 18.90 -1.51 9.47
C TYR A 114 18.08 -0.74 8.42
N THR A 115 16.77 -0.64 8.59
CA THR A 115 15.86 0.05 7.64
C THR A 115 15.27 1.30 8.31
N CYS A 116 15.61 2.49 7.81
CA CYS A 116 15.06 3.76 8.27
C CYS A 116 14.55 4.60 7.07
N LEU A 117 13.35 4.26 6.61
CA LEU A 117 12.77 4.84 5.40
C LEU A 117 12.32 6.29 5.58
N THR A 118 11.79 6.69 6.76
CA THR A 118 11.25 8.05 6.97
C THR A 118 12.27 9.10 6.61
N SER A 119 13.51 8.91 7.05
CA SER A 119 14.59 9.88 6.89
C SER A 119 14.90 10.08 5.41
N ALA A 120 15.09 8.98 4.69
CA ALA A 120 15.36 8.98 3.25
C ALA A 120 14.20 9.56 2.44
N TRP A 121 12.97 9.18 2.75
CA TRP A 121 11.79 9.67 2.07
C TRP A 121 11.56 11.18 2.33
N THR A 122 11.75 11.65 3.56
CA THR A 122 11.62 13.08 3.90
C THR A 122 12.66 13.91 3.14
N GLU A 123 13.89 13.41 3.05
CA GLU A 123 14.96 14.09 2.32
C GLU A 123 14.71 14.10 0.80
N ALA A 124 14.23 12.98 0.25
CA ALA A 124 13.79 12.88 -1.14
C ALA A 124 12.68 13.89 -1.46
N CYS A 125 11.65 13.99 -0.61
CA CYS A 125 10.57 14.94 -0.79
C CYS A 125 11.02 16.40 -0.66
N SER A 126 11.90 16.70 0.29
CA SER A 126 12.47 18.04 0.44
C SER A 126 13.23 18.46 -0.81
N GLN A 127 14.05 17.56 -1.37
CA GLN A 127 14.82 17.86 -2.57
C GLN A 127 13.95 17.95 -3.83
N ILE A 128 13.01 17.02 -4.04
CA ILE A 128 12.19 17.01 -5.25
C ILE A 128 11.27 18.23 -5.35
N MET A 129 10.95 18.85 -4.22
CA MET A 129 10.18 20.10 -4.18
C MET A 129 10.91 21.31 -4.75
N THR A 130 12.23 21.27 -4.88
CA THR A 130 12.99 22.33 -5.56
C THR A 130 12.93 22.22 -7.08
N SER A 131 12.36 21.14 -7.61
CA SER A 131 12.21 20.91 -9.03
C SER A 131 11.27 21.94 -9.71
N TRP A 132 11.65 22.36 -10.91
CA TRP A 132 10.80 23.16 -11.81
C TRP A 132 9.74 22.32 -12.55
N ASN A 133 9.86 21.00 -12.60
CA ASN A 133 8.93 20.12 -13.32
C ASN A 133 7.63 19.98 -12.52
N GLN A 134 6.51 19.93 -13.23
CA GLN A 134 5.19 19.80 -12.60
C GLN A 134 5.00 18.41 -12.00
N ILE A 135 5.47 17.37 -12.69
CA ILE A 135 5.38 16.00 -12.20
C ILE A 135 6.59 15.69 -11.34
N LYS A 136 6.33 15.45 -10.04
CA LYS A 136 7.34 15.09 -9.05
C LYS A 136 7.01 13.71 -8.49
N ARG A 137 7.94 12.76 -8.60
CA ARG A 137 7.74 11.36 -8.18
C ARG A 137 8.83 10.86 -7.26
N VAL A 138 8.46 10.18 -6.19
CA VAL A 138 9.37 9.43 -5.33
C VAL A 138 9.04 7.95 -5.51
N VAL A 139 10.04 7.14 -5.88
CA VAL A 139 9.89 5.71 -6.08
C VAL A 139 10.73 4.98 -5.03
N ILE A 140 10.07 4.32 -4.09
CA ILE A 140 10.70 3.56 -3.02
C ILE A 140 10.87 2.12 -3.47
N ILE A 141 12.06 1.55 -3.32
CA ILE A 141 12.38 0.17 -3.69
C ILE A 141 12.89 -0.53 -2.43
N SER A 142 12.21 -1.56 -1.98
CA SER A 142 12.56 -2.34 -0.79
C SER A 142 12.09 -3.79 -0.96
N ASP A 143 12.56 -4.70 -0.10
CA ASP A 143 12.07 -6.08 -0.03
C ASP A 143 10.80 -6.23 0.82
N GLY A 144 10.25 -5.14 1.35
CA GLY A 144 8.99 -5.14 2.08
C GLY A 144 9.15 -5.26 3.60
N LEU A 145 10.39 -5.27 4.11
CA LEU A 145 10.69 -5.04 5.53
C LEU A 145 10.81 -3.54 5.85
N VAL A 146 9.93 -2.73 5.26
CA VAL A 146 9.82 -1.32 5.62
C VAL A 146 9.19 -1.27 7.02
N GLY A 147 10.04 -1.21 8.03
CA GLY A 147 9.68 -1.24 9.44
C GLY A 147 8.83 -0.05 9.89
N ALA A 148 8.02 -0.33 10.92
CA ALA A 148 7.19 0.56 11.74
C ALA A 148 5.89 1.13 11.12
N PRO A 149 4.73 0.93 11.79
CA PRO A 149 3.45 1.59 11.46
C PRO A 149 3.53 3.12 11.41
N LYS A 150 4.48 3.72 12.15
CA LYS A 150 4.75 5.17 12.11
C LYS A 150 5.38 5.64 10.80
N GLU A 151 6.08 4.77 10.10
CA GLU A 151 6.72 5.03 8.81
C GLU A 151 5.70 4.92 7.68
N LEU A 152 4.81 3.94 7.76
CA LEU A 152 3.65 3.81 6.87
C LEU A 152 2.61 4.90 7.12
N GLU A 153 2.22 5.21 8.37
CA GLU A 153 1.35 6.34 8.73
C GLU A 153 1.96 7.68 8.28
N ARG A 154 3.29 7.85 8.31
CA ARG A 154 3.94 9.05 7.79
C ARG A 154 3.92 9.07 6.27
N LEU A 155 4.17 7.96 5.59
CA LEU A 155 4.03 7.87 4.13
C LEU A 155 2.58 8.05 3.68
N GLU A 156 1.61 7.62 4.47
CA GLU A 156 0.18 7.80 4.25
C GLU A 156 -0.27 9.23 4.57
N ALA A 157 0.18 9.81 5.68
CA ALA A 157 0.01 11.22 6.04
C ALA A 157 0.74 12.15 5.05
N CYS A 158 1.79 11.65 4.39
CA CYS A 158 2.49 12.36 3.34
C CYS A 158 2.04 12.02 1.93
N ARG A 159 1.25 10.97 1.74
CA ARG A 159 0.42 10.83 0.54
C ARG A 159 -0.78 11.78 0.67
N SER A 160 -1.40 11.87 1.85
CA SER A 160 -2.59 12.69 2.13
C SER A 160 -2.27 14.15 2.50
N GLY A 161 -0.99 14.45 2.74
CA GLY A 161 -0.48 15.76 3.17
C GLY A 161 1.01 15.97 2.90
N GLY A 162 1.60 15.26 1.92
CA GLY A 162 2.95 15.54 1.46
C GLY A 162 3.01 16.91 0.80
N PRO A 163 4.22 17.42 0.52
CA PRO A 163 4.31 18.69 -0.17
C PRO A 163 3.54 18.58 -1.50
N LYS A 164 2.59 19.49 -1.71
CA LYS A 164 1.59 19.42 -2.80
C LYS A 164 2.25 19.04 -4.13
N GLY A 165 1.77 17.97 -4.77
CA GLY A 165 2.19 17.56 -6.11
C GLY A 165 3.29 16.50 -6.18
N VAL A 166 3.71 15.90 -5.05
CA VAL A 166 4.66 14.76 -5.05
C VAL A 166 3.91 13.44 -4.93
N VAL A 167 4.06 12.55 -5.91
CA VAL A 167 3.51 11.18 -5.89
C VAL A 167 4.57 10.22 -5.35
N THR A 168 4.26 9.48 -4.28
CA THR A 168 5.14 8.42 -3.76
C THR A 168 4.57 7.05 -4.10
N SER A 169 5.39 6.19 -4.70
CA SER A 169 5.06 4.80 -5.02
C SER A 169 6.10 3.86 -4.40
N THR A 170 5.67 2.67 -3.99
CA THR A 170 6.53 1.65 -3.37
C THR A 170 6.55 0.40 -4.23
N ILE A 171 7.75 -0.14 -4.43
CA ILE A 171 8.05 -1.35 -5.18
C ILE A 171 8.61 -2.36 -4.19
N SER A 172 7.87 -3.45 -3.96
CA SER A 172 8.29 -4.54 -3.06
C SER A 172 8.88 -5.70 -3.86
N LEU A 173 10.15 -6.03 -3.63
CA LEU A 173 10.84 -7.13 -4.32
C LEU A 173 10.21 -8.49 -4.02
N ASN A 174 9.64 -8.68 -2.83
CA ASN A 174 9.00 -9.94 -2.46
C ASN A 174 7.69 -10.21 -3.23
N GLN A 175 7.08 -9.17 -3.80
CA GLN A 175 5.86 -9.28 -4.60
C GLN A 175 6.13 -9.26 -6.11
N ILE A 176 7.38 -9.00 -6.50
CA ILE A 176 7.80 -8.76 -7.87
C ILE A 176 8.91 -9.75 -8.19
N GLY A 177 8.56 -10.80 -8.95
CA GLY A 177 9.54 -11.71 -9.55
C GLY A 177 10.44 -10.98 -10.56
N ASP A 178 10.71 -11.56 -11.73
CA ASP A 178 11.70 -10.97 -12.65
C ASP A 178 11.29 -9.62 -13.29
N GLY A 179 10.06 -9.14 -13.03
CA GLY A 179 9.49 -7.91 -13.60
C GLY A 179 9.95 -6.58 -13.01
N LEU A 180 10.96 -6.55 -12.11
CA LEU A 180 11.41 -5.33 -11.45
C LEU A 180 11.85 -4.23 -12.43
N ALA A 181 12.62 -4.61 -13.47
CA ALA A 181 13.11 -3.67 -14.46
C ALA A 181 11.96 -3.08 -15.30
N GLU A 182 10.99 -3.91 -15.71
CA GLU A 182 9.82 -3.43 -16.44
C GLU A 182 9.01 -2.43 -15.60
N LEU A 183 8.85 -2.70 -14.30
CA LEU A 183 8.08 -1.84 -13.42
C LEU A 183 8.82 -0.51 -13.13
N LEU A 184 10.14 -0.54 -12.94
CA LEU A 184 10.93 0.69 -12.79
C LEU A 184 10.99 1.52 -14.08
N GLU A 185 11.12 0.88 -15.25
CA GLU A 185 11.00 1.58 -16.54
C GLU A 185 9.61 2.20 -16.70
N ALA A 186 8.55 1.47 -16.34
CA ALA A 186 7.20 2.02 -16.33
C ALA A 186 7.12 3.22 -15.38
N SER A 187 7.77 3.16 -14.21
CA SER A 187 7.75 4.21 -13.20
C SER A 187 8.38 5.54 -13.60
N VAL A 188 9.13 5.59 -14.70
CA VAL A 188 9.63 6.84 -15.30
C VAL A 188 8.87 7.23 -16.57
N ASP A 189 7.86 6.44 -16.94
CA ASP A 189 6.85 6.83 -17.89
C ASP A 189 5.67 7.50 -17.17
N VAL A 190 4.98 8.38 -17.88
CA VAL A 190 3.79 9.07 -17.37
C VAL A 190 2.65 8.61 -18.25
N GLY A 191 1.80 7.77 -17.67
CA GLY A 191 0.65 7.20 -18.36
C GLY A 191 -0.49 8.22 -18.43
N THR A 192 -0.73 8.94 -17.35
CA THR A 192 -1.84 9.87 -17.22
C THR A 192 -1.53 10.95 -16.18
N GLU A 193 -1.93 12.20 -16.46
CA GLU A 193 -1.74 13.34 -15.56
C GLU A 193 -3.01 13.63 -14.74
N ASN A 194 -2.81 14.02 -13.48
CA ASN A 194 -3.84 14.51 -12.56
C ASN A 194 -5.10 13.63 -12.56
N LEU A 195 -4.88 12.33 -12.43
CA LEU A 195 -5.94 11.35 -12.31
C LEU A 195 -6.73 11.60 -11.02
N ARG A 196 -8.05 11.65 -11.15
CA ARG A 196 -9.00 11.85 -10.07
C ARG A 196 -10.11 10.83 -10.20
N ALA A 197 -10.60 10.33 -9.08
CA ALA A 197 -11.81 9.51 -9.03
C ALA A 197 -12.82 10.18 -8.10
N GLU A 198 -14.02 10.42 -8.57
CA GLU A 198 -15.11 10.99 -7.80
C GLU A 198 -16.24 9.96 -7.71
N LEU A 199 -16.65 9.61 -6.49
CA LEU A 199 -17.81 8.75 -6.29
C LEU A 199 -19.04 9.62 -6.02
N GLU A 200 -20.13 9.25 -6.66
CA GLU A 200 -21.45 9.81 -6.48
C GLU A 200 -22.33 8.71 -5.87
N LEU A 201 -22.79 8.97 -4.64
CA LEU A 201 -23.51 8.03 -3.80
C LEU A 201 -24.91 8.59 -3.49
N PRO A 202 -25.94 7.73 -3.33
CA PRO A 202 -27.24 8.17 -2.81
C PRO A 202 -27.13 8.70 -1.37
N ASP A 203 -28.00 9.63 -0.99
CA ASP A 203 -27.96 10.31 0.33
C ASP A 203 -28.00 9.36 1.55
N HIS A 204 -28.55 8.16 1.37
CA HIS A 204 -28.73 7.16 2.42
C HIS A 204 -27.62 6.11 2.46
N VAL A 205 -26.59 6.22 1.61
CA VAL A 205 -25.47 5.27 1.55
C VAL A 205 -24.18 6.00 1.90
N HIS A 206 -23.43 5.42 2.82
CA HIS A 206 -22.11 5.92 3.20
C HIS A 206 -21.02 5.03 2.65
N ALA A 207 -19.94 5.62 2.14
CA ALA A 207 -18.76 4.89 1.69
C ALA A 207 -17.52 5.34 2.46
N GLU A 208 -16.73 4.39 2.91
CA GLU A 208 -15.41 4.60 3.50
C GLU A 208 -14.35 3.96 2.59
N LEU A 209 -13.35 4.75 2.19
CA LEU A 209 -12.20 4.22 1.47
C LEU A 209 -11.33 3.41 2.44
N LEU A 210 -11.12 2.12 2.14
CA LEU A 210 -10.28 1.21 2.91
C LEU A 210 -8.84 1.16 2.39
N SER A 211 -8.60 1.50 1.12
CA SER A 211 -7.24 1.54 0.60
C SER A 211 -6.50 2.78 1.08
N SER A 212 -5.22 2.64 1.46
CA SER A 212 -4.25 3.68 1.87
C SER A 212 -3.91 4.73 0.78
N PHE A 213 -4.91 5.25 0.08
CA PHE A 213 -4.77 6.32 -0.90
C PHE A 213 -5.16 7.67 -0.30
N PRO A 214 -4.50 8.76 -0.71
CA PRO A 214 -4.79 10.09 -0.21
C PRO A 214 -6.10 10.64 -0.75
N ALA A 215 -7.19 10.25 -0.10
CA ALA A 215 -8.47 10.91 -0.23
C ALA A 215 -8.44 12.21 0.59
N SER A 216 -8.45 13.37 -0.06
CA SER A 216 -8.91 14.58 0.63
C SER A 216 -10.39 14.37 0.97
N ARG A 217 -10.67 14.04 2.24
CA ARG A 217 -12.02 13.72 2.74
C ARG A 217 -12.96 14.90 2.50
N TYR A 218 -14.01 14.68 1.70
CA TYR A 218 -15.24 15.47 1.75
C TYR A 218 -16.42 14.54 2.06
N PRO A 219 -17.27 14.86 3.05
CA PRO A 219 -18.27 13.95 3.61
C PRO A 219 -19.49 13.66 2.71
N LYS A 220 -19.53 14.17 1.47
CA LYS A 220 -20.65 13.93 0.53
C LYS A 220 -20.22 13.41 -0.85
N ASN A 221 -19.07 13.86 -1.38
CA ASN A 221 -18.46 13.30 -2.59
C ASN A 221 -16.97 13.06 -2.33
N PRO A 222 -16.49 11.81 -2.18
CA PRO A 222 -15.07 11.56 -2.01
C PRO A 222 -14.38 11.76 -3.38
N THR A 223 -13.94 12.99 -3.64
CA THR A 223 -13.00 13.24 -4.73
C THR A 223 -11.63 12.75 -4.28
N LEU A 224 -11.19 11.65 -4.87
CA LEU A 224 -9.89 11.04 -4.69
C LEU A 224 -8.91 11.64 -5.69
N VAL A 225 -7.80 12.18 -5.22
CA VAL A 225 -6.70 12.62 -6.09
C VAL A 225 -5.72 11.47 -6.18
N LEU A 226 -5.69 10.80 -7.34
CA LEU A 226 -4.83 9.66 -7.63
C LEU A 226 -3.45 10.09 -8.18
N GLY A 227 -3.27 11.38 -8.46
CA GLY A 227 -2.00 11.97 -8.88
C GLY A 227 -1.68 11.66 -10.34
N ASP A 228 -0.40 11.51 -10.66
CA ASP A 228 0.09 11.22 -12.00
C ASP A 228 0.55 9.76 -12.06
N PRO A 229 -0.34 8.79 -12.33
CA PRO A 229 0.06 7.39 -12.41
C PRO A 229 0.97 7.12 -13.62
N TRP A 230 1.86 6.15 -13.45
CA TRP A 230 2.75 5.72 -14.51
C TRP A 230 2.05 4.89 -15.58
N ALA A 231 2.73 4.60 -16.68
CA ALA A 231 2.15 3.84 -17.78
C ALA A 231 1.78 2.41 -17.34
N LYS A 232 0.57 1.97 -17.73
CA LYS A 232 -0.02 0.68 -17.35
C LYS A 232 -0.18 0.44 -15.84
N GLU A 233 -0.03 1.47 -15.01
CA GLU A 233 -0.29 1.36 -13.57
C GLU A 233 -1.70 0.85 -13.35
N LYS A 234 -1.82 -0.13 -12.47
CA LYS A 234 -3.11 -0.61 -11.97
C LYS A 234 -3.29 -0.07 -10.56
N ILE A 235 -4.16 0.92 -10.43
CA ILE A 235 -4.60 1.43 -9.15
C ILE A 235 -5.82 0.62 -8.73
N GLU A 236 -5.79 0.08 -7.52
CA GLU A 236 -6.92 -0.61 -6.91
C GLU A 236 -7.35 0.14 -5.66
N LEU A 237 -8.60 0.60 -5.67
CA LEU A 237 -9.24 1.25 -4.54
C LEU A 237 -10.36 0.36 -4.04
N LEU A 238 -10.45 0.23 -2.73
CA LEU A 238 -11.46 -0.55 -2.06
C LEU A 238 -12.30 0.36 -1.17
N PHE A 239 -13.61 0.22 -1.23
CA PHE A 239 -14.56 0.97 -0.43
C PHE A 239 -15.40 0.00 0.41
N ARG A 240 -15.57 0.31 1.69
CA ARG A 240 -16.66 -0.23 2.51
C ARG A 240 -17.89 0.64 2.32
N LEU A 241 -19.06 0.04 2.17
CA LEU A 241 -20.32 0.75 2.14
C LEU A 241 -21.22 0.26 3.23
N ASP A 242 -21.82 1.22 3.92
CA ASP A 242 -22.85 0.99 4.90
C ASP A 242 -24.19 1.23 4.18
N VAL A 243 -24.87 0.13 3.85
CA VAL A 243 -26.16 0.14 3.15
C VAL A 243 -27.27 -0.08 4.18
N PRO A 244 -28.25 0.84 4.31
CA PRO A 244 -29.35 0.69 5.25
C PRO A 244 -30.28 -0.45 4.82
N ALA A 245 -31.23 -0.81 5.68
CA ALA A 245 -32.26 -1.78 5.31
C ALA A 245 -33.09 -1.24 4.13
N MET A 246 -33.14 -2.01 3.05
CA MET A 246 -33.85 -1.66 1.82
C MET A 246 -35.09 -2.54 1.64
N GLU A 247 -36.12 -2.03 0.99
CA GLU A 247 -37.29 -2.80 0.57
C GLU A 247 -36.99 -3.59 -0.72
N ILE A 248 -37.68 -4.73 -0.89
CA ILE A 248 -37.53 -5.58 -2.08
C ILE A 248 -37.77 -4.74 -3.34
N GLY A 249 -36.83 -4.82 -4.29
CA GLY A 249 -36.91 -4.13 -5.57
C GLY A 249 -36.35 -2.71 -5.57
N GLN A 250 -35.98 -2.14 -4.42
CA GLN A 250 -35.23 -0.88 -4.38
C GLN A 250 -33.81 -1.08 -4.93
N GLU A 251 -33.26 -0.05 -5.55
CA GLU A 251 -31.92 -0.06 -6.13
C GLU A 251 -31.02 1.03 -5.54
N VAL A 252 -29.76 0.66 -5.33
CA VAL A 252 -28.69 1.58 -4.99
C VAL A 252 -27.82 1.75 -6.22
N GLU A 253 -27.92 2.91 -6.87
CA GLU A 253 -27.07 3.28 -8.01
C GLU A 253 -25.84 4.06 -7.50
N ILE A 254 -24.65 3.60 -7.88
CA ILE A 254 -23.38 4.19 -7.48
C ILE A 254 -22.61 4.52 -8.75
N LYS A 255 -22.20 5.77 -8.89
CA LYS A 255 -21.42 6.22 -10.05
C LYS A 255 -20.02 6.57 -9.61
N VAL A 256 -19.05 6.20 -10.44
CA VAL A 256 -17.66 6.63 -10.28
C VAL A 256 -17.21 7.32 -11.55
N ARG A 257 -16.82 8.58 -11.40
CA ARG A 257 -16.23 9.41 -12.44
C ARG A 257 -14.73 9.40 -12.26
N VAL A 258 -14.01 8.77 -13.18
CA VAL A 258 -12.55 8.80 -13.23
C VAL A 258 -12.14 9.77 -14.34
N ALA A 259 -11.41 10.82 -13.98
CA ALA A 259 -10.99 11.87 -14.89
C ALA A 259 -9.49 12.11 -14.79
N SER A 260 -8.87 12.46 -15.91
CA SER A 260 -7.50 12.93 -16.04
C SER A 260 -7.45 14.24 -16.82
N SER A 261 -6.26 14.82 -16.97
CA SER A 261 -6.08 16.02 -17.79
C SER A 261 -6.56 15.86 -19.25
N ASN A 262 -6.65 14.64 -19.77
CA ASN A 262 -6.90 14.35 -21.18
C ASN A 262 -8.00 13.32 -21.45
N SER A 263 -8.60 12.70 -20.42
CA SER A 263 -9.62 11.67 -20.59
C SER A 263 -10.57 11.62 -19.41
N GLN A 264 -11.79 11.15 -19.64
CA GLN A 264 -12.76 10.90 -18.59
C GLN A 264 -13.51 9.61 -18.88
N THR A 265 -13.84 8.86 -17.84
CA THR A 265 -14.62 7.63 -17.91
C THR A 265 -15.57 7.60 -16.72
N ILE A 266 -16.82 7.25 -16.97
CA ILE A 266 -17.83 7.07 -15.91
C ILE A 266 -18.19 5.59 -15.90
N ALA A 267 -18.13 4.97 -14.73
CA ALA A 267 -18.67 3.63 -14.51
C ALA A 267 -19.83 3.72 -13.52
N THR A 268 -20.85 2.93 -13.76
CA THR A 268 -22.05 2.85 -12.90
C THR A 268 -22.18 1.43 -12.41
N LEU A 269 -22.55 1.29 -11.15
CA LEU A 269 -22.91 0.02 -10.54
C LEU A 269 -24.28 0.16 -9.90
N SER A 270 -25.17 -0.78 -10.17
CA SER A 270 -26.50 -0.84 -9.57
C SER A 270 -26.61 -2.11 -8.74
N LEU A 271 -27.00 -1.97 -7.47
CA LEU A 271 -27.27 -3.07 -6.57
C LEU A 271 -28.75 -3.09 -6.24
N ARG A 272 -29.42 -4.20 -6.56
CA ARG A 272 -30.85 -4.37 -6.29
C ARG A 272 -31.08 -5.13 -4.99
N ALA A 273 -32.09 -4.71 -4.23
CA ALA A 273 -32.53 -5.38 -3.02
C ALA A 273 -33.42 -6.58 -3.35
N GLU A 274 -33.00 -7.77 -2.93
CA GLU A 274 -33.69 -9.05 -3.17
C GLU A 274 -33.99 -9.77 -1.86
N ASP A 275 -34.97 -10.68 -1.87
CA ASP A 275 -35.39 -11.42 -0.67
C ASP A 275 -34.33 -12.47 -0.26
N ALA A 276 -33.71 -13.10 -1.26
CA ALA A 276 -32.61 -14.04 -1.06
C ALA A 276 -31.28 -13.30 -0.85
N GLU A 277 -30.38 -13.91 -0.08
CA GLU A 277 -29.02 -13.38 0.04
C GLU A 277 -28.28 -13.60 -1.29
N PRO A 278 -27.76 -12.54 -1.93
CA PRO A 278 -27.20 -12.64 -3.28
C PRO A 278 -25.86 -13.39 -3.30
N GLU A 279 -25.57 -14.05 -4.42
CA GLU A 279 -24.35 -14.82 -4.62
C GLU A 279 -23.10 -13.94 -4.57
N VAL A 280 -22.00 -14.53 -4.07
CA VAL A 280 -20.70 -13.86 -4.04
C VAL A 280 -20.06 -13.97 -5.41
N THR A 281 -19.88 -12.82 -6.07
CA THR A 281 -19.41 -12.78 -7.45
C THR A 281 -17.94 -12.40 -7.61
N CYS A 282 -17.26 -11.93 -6.55
CA CYS A 282 -15.82 -11.66 -6.61
C CYS A 282 -15.03 -12.08 -5.36
N MET A 283 -15.00 -13.38 -5.07
CA MET A 283 -14.22 -13.97 -3.97
C MET A 283 -12.73 -13.55 -3.93
N ASP A 284 -12.10 -13.36 -5.10
CA ASP A 284 -10.71 -12.87 -5.22
C ASP A 284 -10.53 -11.46 -4.65
N THR A 285 -11.53 -10.60 -4.83
CA THR A 285 -11.54 -9.22 -4.32
C THR A 285 -11.86 -9.19 -2.82
N LEU A 286 -12.79 -10.05 -2.37
CA LEU A 286 -13.14 -10.17 -0.95
C LEU A 286 -11.94 -10.67 -0.13
N ALA A 287 -11.21 -11.66 -0.64
CA ALA A 287 -9.97 -12.12 -0.02
C ALA A 287 -8.91 -11.01 0.02
N GLY A 288 -8.72 -10.25 -1.07
CA GLY A 288 -7.81 -9.10 -1.07
C GLY A 288 -8.20 -8.01 -0.07
N ALA A 289 -9.49 -7.70 0.03
CA ALA A 289 -10.04 -6.73 0.97
C ALA A 289 -9.82 -7.12 2.43
N LEU A 290 -10.16 -8.37 2.76
CA LEU A 290 -10.00 -8.90 4.10
C LEU A 290 -8.51 -9.05 4.47
N PHE A 291 -7.65 -9.30 3.49
CA PHE A 291 -6.21 -9.29 3.73
C PHE A 291 -5.67 -7.91 4.09
N ILE A 292 -6.15 -6.84 3.43
CA ILE A 292 -5.77 -5.46 3.79
C ILE A 292 -6.27 -5.11 5.19
N GLU A 293 -7.53 -5.40 5.50
CA GLU A 293 -8.09 -5.15 6.84
C GLU A 293 -7.34 -5.95 7.93
N ALA A 294 -6.92 -7.19 7.63
CA ALA A 294 -6.08 -7.98 8.52
C ALA A 294 -4.73 -7.30 8.81
N LEU A 295 -4.11 -6.66 7.81
CA LEU A 295 -2.87 -5.90 8.00
C LEU A 295 -3.10 -4.67 8.89
N GLU A 296 -4.17 -3.91 8.67
CA GLU A 296 -4.51 -2.73 9.49
C GLU A 296 -4.79 -3.13 10.95
N LEU A 297 -5.50 -4.23 11.16
CA LEU A 297 -5.78 -4.76 12.50
C LEU A 297 -4.50 -5.21 13.21
N ARG A 298 -3.57 -5.84 12.48
CA ARG A 298 -2.24 -6.19 13.01
C ARG A 298 -1.48 -4.95 13.46
N GLU A 299 -1.47 -3.87 12.68
CA GLU A 299 -0.82 -2.62 13.06
C GLU A 299 -1.46 -1.98 14.30
N LYS A 300 -2.80 -1.99 14.36
CA LYS A 300 -3.55 -1.50 15.53
C LYS A 300 -3.26 -2.35 16.78
N ALA A 301 -3.12 -3.67 16.63
CA ALA A 301 -2.75 -4.58 17.70
C ALA A 301 -1.32 -4.33 18.21
N GLN A 302 -0.36 -4.11 17.31
CA GLN A 302 1.00 -3.67 17.65
C GLN A 302 0.98 -2.35 18.43
N TRP A 303 0.17 -1.37 18.01
CA TRP A 303 0.06 -0.11 18.74
C TRP A 303 -0.51 -0.32 20.16
N LEU A 304 -1.57 -1.13 20.30
CA LEU A 304 -2.16 -1.47 21.59
C LEU A 304 -1.18 -2.19 22.50
N GLU A 305 -0.32 -3.04 21.95
CA GLU A 305 0.78 -3.70 22.63
C GLU A 305 1.76 -2.68 23.25
N THR A 306 2.17 -1.64 22.51
CA THR A 306 3.06 -0.58 23.06
C THR A 306 2.44 0.15 24.27
N LYS A 307 1.11 0.14 24.35
CA LYS A 307 0.33 0.70 25.47
C LYS A 307 0.01 -0.33 26.55
N LYS A 308 0.53 -1.56 26.43
CA LYS A 308 0.25 -2.70 27.30
C LYS A 308 -1.24 -3.07 27.35
N ARG A 309 -1.99 -2.82 26.27
CA ARG A 309 -3.44 -3.09 26.14
C ARG A 309 -3.69 -4.40 25.39
N TYR A 310 -3.07 -5.48 25.85
CA TYR A 310 -3.05 -6.77 25.15
C TYR A 310 -4.45 -7.39 24.94
N ALA A 311 -5.30 -7.34 25.96
CA ALA A 311 -6.68 -7.86 25.85
C ALA A 311 -7.46 -7.17 24.72
N GLN A 312 -7.26 -5.86 24.54
CA GLN A 312 -7.93 -5.12 23.47
C GLN A 312 -7.37 -5.45 22.10
N ALA A 313 -6.05 -5.66 22.01
CA ALA A 313 -5.39 -6.12 20.78
C ALA A 313 -5.95 -7.48 20.35
N GLN A 314 -6.13 -8.40 21.30
CA GLN A 314 -6.71 -9.70 21.04
C GLN A 314 -8.18 -9.62 20.61
N THR A 315 -9.00 -8.80 21.28
CA THR A 315 -10.42 -8.65 20.94
C THR A 315 -10.62 -8.18 19.51
N ILE A 316 -9.95 -7.10 19.09
CA ILE A 316 -10.15 -6.56 17.73
C ILE A 316 -9.76 -7.56 16.62
N LEU A 317 -8.74 -8.39 16.86
CA LEU A 317 -8.28 -9.41 15.91
C LEU A 317 -9.25 -10.61 15.89
N MET A 318 -9.75 -11.04 17.06
CA MET A 318 -10.69 -12.16 17.15
C MET A 318 -12.10 -11.82 16.63
N ASP A 319 -12.53 -10.56 16.75
CA ASP A 319 -13.78 -10.08 16.15
C ASP A 319 -13.72 -10.21 14.61
N PHE A 320 -12.57 -9.88 14.01
CA PHE A 320 -12.32 -10.09 12.59
C PHE A 320 -12.35 -11.57 12.21
N VAL A 321 -11.64 -12.43 12.94
CA VAL A 321 -11.62 -13.89 12.68
C VAL A 321 -13.05 -14.46 12.69
N THR A 322 -13.84 -14.09 13.69
CA THR A 322 -15.24 -14.53 13.83
C THR A 322 -16.08 -14.10 12.63
N ARG A 323 -15.94 -12.83 12.21
CA ARG A 323 -16.66 -12.30 11.04
C ARG A 323 -16.27 -12.99 9.74
N VAL A 324 -14.98 -13.27 9.52
CA VAL A 324 -14.54 -13.99 8.30
C VAL A 324 -14.99 -15.44 8.33
N ALA A 325 -15.17 -16.06 9.51
CA ALA A 325 -15.65 -17.44 9.65
C ALA A 325 -17.13 -17.63 9.25
N GLU A 326 -17.92 -16.56 9.23
CA GLU A 326 -19.31 -16.57 8.77
C GLU A 326 -19.43 -16.53 7.22
N LEU A 327 -18.32 -16.28 6.51
CA LEU A 327 -18.29 -16.21 5.05
C LEU A 327 -18.21 -17.62 4.42
N PRO A 328 -18.64 -17.77 3.15
CA PRO A 328 -18.48 -19.03 2.42
C PRO A 328 -17.04 -19.53 2.42
N TYR A 329 -16.87 -20.86 2.52
CA TYR A 329 -15.55 -21.49 2.57
C TYR A 329 -14.72 -21.16 1.32
N ASP A 330 -13.53 -20.60 1.55
CA ASP A 330 -12.50 -20.35 0.53
C ASP A 330 -11.10 -20.52 1.15
N PRO A 331 -10.18 -21.25 0.49
CA PRO A 331 -8.83 -21.50 1.02
C PRO A 331 -8.04 -20.23 1.36
N ARG A 332 -8.29 -19.11 0.69
CA ARG A 332 -7.60 -17.83 0.92
C ARG A 332 -8.15 -17.12 2.15
N LEU A 333 -9.46 -17.14 2.34
CA LEU A 333 -10.08 -16.62 3.57
C LEU A 333 -9.62 -17.42 4.79
N MET A 334 -9.46 -18.74 4.64
CA MET A 334 -8.89 -19.60 5.68
C MET A 334 -7.44 -19.21 6.02
N GLN A 335 -6.60 -18.90 5.03
CA GLN A 335 -5.24 -18.42 5.27
C GLN A 335 -5.21 -17.07 6.00
N ILE A 336 -6.10 -16.15 5.64
CA ILE A 336 -6.23 -14.85 6.31
C ILE A 336 -6.67 -15.04 7.77
N GLN A 337 -7.66 -15.89 8.04
CA GLN A 337 -8.09 -16.23 9.41
C GLN A 337 -6.93 -16.79 10.23
N ILE A 338 -6.19 -17.78 9.70
CA ILE A 338 -5.05 -18.39 10.39
C ILE A 338 -4.01 -17.31 10.75
N LEU A 339 -3.71 -16.42 9.82
CA LEU A 339 -2.73 -15.35 10.03
C LEU A 339 -3.18 -14.37 11.13
N VAL A 340 -4.45 -13.94 11.13
CA VAL A 340 -4.99 -13.04 12.14
C VAL A 340 -5.15 -13.72 13.50
N GLU A 341 -5.49 -15.01 13.54
CA GLU A 341 -5.50 -15.79 14.79
C GLU A 341 -4.09 -15.89 15.41
N GLN A 342 -3.05 -16.05 14.58
CA GLN A 342 -1.66 -16.04 15.06
C GLN A 342 -1.29 -14.68 15.66
N ASP A 343 -1.69 -13.59 15.00
CA ASP A 343 -1.51 -12.24 15.54
C ASP A 343 -2.25 -12.03 16.85
N ALA A 344 -3.48 -12.54 16.96
CA ALA A 344 -4.29 -12.42 18.17
C ALA A 344 -3.61 -13.13 19.35
N ARG A 345 -2.98 -14.29 19.10
CA ARG A 345 -2.17 -15.00 20.09
C ARG A 345 -0.88 -14.26 20.44
N TYR A 346 -0.25 -13.63 19.45
CA TYR A 346 1.01 -12.92 19.62
C TYR A 346 0.85 -11.60 20.38
N TYR A 347 -0.02 -10.70 19.90
CA TYR A 347 -0.28 -9.38 20.48
C TYR A 347 -1.21 -9.41 21.69
N GLY A 348 -1.94 -10.51 21.89
CA GLY A 348 -2.81 -10.72 23.05
C GLY A 348 -2.08 -10.99 24.36
N ARG A 349 -0.74 -11.09 24.33
CA ARG A 349 0.09 -11.36 25.51
C ARG A 349 1.32 -10.44 25.57
N PRO A 350 1.83 -10.17 26.79
CA PRO A 350 3.08 -9.45 26.96
C PRO A 350 4.27 -10.28 26.44
N GLU A 351 5.34 -9.58 26.04
CA GLU A 351 6.49 -10.15 25.33
C GLU A 351 7.21 -11.27 26.11
N ASP A 352 7.23 -11.18 27.43
CA ASP A 352 7.80 -12.18 28.35
C ASP A 352 6.97 -13.47 28.48
N GLU A 353 5.71 -13.44 28.05
CA GLU A 353 4.79 -14.59 28.03
C GLU A 353 4.59 -15.16 26.62
N ARG A 354 5.29 -14.61 25.61
CA ARG A 354 5.26 -15.13 24.24
C ARG A 354 6.05 -16.42 24.14
N PHE A 355 5.44 -17.41 23.49
CA PHE A 355 6.12 -18.66 23.22
C PHE A 355 7.05 -18.47 22.02
N ASP A 356 8.35 -18.36 22.27
CA ASP A 356 9.40 -18.37 21.26
C ASP A 356 9.97 -19.81 21.16
N PRO A 357 9.74 -20.52 20.04
CA PRO A 357 10.26 -21.88 19.86
C PRO A 357 11.80 -21.92 19.88
N GLU A 358 12.51 -20.87 19.47
CA GLU A 358 13.98 -20.84 19.49
C GLU A 358 14.56 -20.59 20.89
N ARG A 359 13.97 -19.69 21.69
CA ARG A 359 14.32 -19.55 23.12
C ARG A 359 14.04 -20.81 23.93
N THR A 360 13.01 -21.55 23.57
CA THR A 360 12.66 -22.81 24.24
C THR A 360 13.72 -23.88 23.96
N VAL A 361 14.18 -24.01 22.71
CA VAL A 361 15.26 -24.92 22.33
C VAL A 361 16.59 -24.54 23.00
N VAL A 362 16.93 -23.24 23.06
CA VAL A 362 18.15 -22.79 23.77
C VAL A 362 18.06 -23.06 25.26
N SER A 363 16.92 -22.80 25.94
CA SER A 363 16.80 -23.08 27.38
C SER A 363 16.80 -24.58 27.73
N ILE A 364 16.30 -25.43 26.81
CA ILE A 364 16.36 -26.89 26.92
C ILE A 364 17.78 -27.40 26.66
N LEU A 365 18.54 -26.78 25.73
CA LEU A 365 19.92 -27.17 25.41
C LEU A 365 20.98 -26.58 26.35
N THR A 366 20.75 -25.43 27.00
CA THR A 366 21.69 -24.78 27.93
C THR A 366 21.41 -25.05 29.41
N GLY A 367 20.42 -25.89 29.73
CA GLY A 367 20.16 -26.37 31.10
C GLY A 367 19.89 -25.28 32.14
N THR A 368 19.51 -24.07 31.74
CA THR A 368 19.36 -22.94 32.65
C THR A 368 17.91 -22.84 33.14
N ARG A 369 17.60 -23.45 34.29
CA ARG A 369 16.32 -23.26 35.00
C ARG A 369 16.21 -21.80 35.49
N ALA A 370 15.45 -20.96 34.79
CA ALA A 370 15.05 -19.66 35.32
C ALA A 370 13.94 -19.84 36.37
N ARG A 371 14.25 -19.47 37.61
CA ARG A 371 13.36 -19.51 38.78
C ARG A 371 12.18 -18.54 38.59
N LEU A 372 10.96 -19.06 38.66
CA LEU A 372 9.76 -18.27 38.96
C LEU A 372 9.90 -17.71 40.37
N TYR A 373 10.13 -16.40 40.50
CA TYR A 373 10.03 -15.69 41.78
C TYR A 373 8.62 -15.13 41.94
N SER A 374 7.83 -15.81 42.77
CA SER A 374 6.69 -15.22 43.46
C SER A 374 7.19 -14.20 44.48
N LYS A 375 6.73 -12.95 44.40
CA LYS A 375 6.77 -12.00 45.52
C LYS A 375 5.39 -11.43 45.76
N THR A 376 4.73 -11.96 46.79
CA THR A 376 3.75 -11.24 47.61
C THR A 376 3.97 -11.63 49.07
N ASN A 377 4.04 -10.61 49.92
CA ASN A 377 3.90 -10.57 51.39
C ASN A 377 5.06 -11.06 52.26
N SER A 378 5.88 -10.13 52.75
CA SER A 378 5.81 -9.60 54.13
C SER A 378 6.61 -8.30 54.24
#